data_AF-A0A4Y3KHU7-F1
#
_entry.id   AF-A0A4Y3KHU7-F1
#
_cell.length_a   1.000
_cell.length_b   1.000
_cell.length_c   1.000
_cell.angle_alpha   90.00
_cell.angle_beta   90.00
_cell.angle_gamma   90.00
#
_symmetry.space_group_name_H-M   'P 1'
#
loop_
_entity.id
_entity.type
_entity.pdbx_description
1 polymer ?
#
loop_
_entity_poly.entity_id
_entity_poly.type
_entity_poly.pdbx_seq_one_letter_code
_entity_poly.pdbx_strand_id
1 'polypeptide(L)'
;MTRATTAAVVARVRRAVRRRDVAVVAVVVLVAALVGVGTGGTLALWRVSVTGTQRMPVGVTVFGAGAPGSPVFATTSTPLDASRNRGSVTYTIPAAATTTLYNGNSLSGGAVAIPLQVRSLAQGHRGLAYTLTVDTAGGVFGASQVSTYRVASAAACTTSLTGAGATLASTPWTSAYTASTTPSDEYWCLVARYVPTRWTHTDTAQVTATGPAGTVSGASSAWTATAARTFVVAAEPVHTVTFTFTTFRTTP
;
A
#
# COMPACT_ATOMS: atom_id res chain seq x y z
N MET A 1 -18.08 27.35 -78.40
CA MET A 1 -19.55 27.15 -78.39
C MET A 1 -19.86 25.86 -77.65
N THR A 2 -21.01 25.84 -76.96
CA THR A 2 -21.67 24.75 -76.22
C THR A 2 -21.08 24.25 -74.88
N ARG A 3 -21.72 24.77 -73.80
CA ARG A 3 -21.87 24.22 -72.44
C ARG A 3 -22.74 22.95 -72.41
N ALA A 4 -22.57 22.15 -71.35
CA ALA A 4 -23.52 21.26 -70.62
C ALA A 4 -22.84 19.90 -70.33
N THR A 5 -22.86 19.25 -69.17
CA THR A 5 -23.57 19.43 -67.89
C THR A 5 -22.95 18.41 -66.91
N THR A 6 -22.15 18.85 -65.93
CA THR A 6 -21.57 17.98 -64.89
C THR A 6 -22.12 18.34 -63.50
N ALA A 7 -23.45 18.46 -63.38
CA ALA A 7 -24.10 18.83 -62.11
C ALA A 7 -25.19 17.83 -61.65
N ALA A 8 -25.57 16.84 -62.47
CA ALA A 8 -26.72 15.99 -62.17
C ALA A 8 -26.38 14.71 -61.38
N VAL A 9 -25.11 14.27 -61.31
CA VAL A 9 -24.76 12.97 -60.70
C VAL A 9 -24.41 13.10 -59.20
N VAL A 10 -23.94 14.26 -58.74
CA VAL A 10 -23.56 14.45 -57.32
C VAL A 10 -24.77 14.75 -56.42
N ALA A 11 -25.90 15.19 -56.98
CA ALA A 11 -27.09 15.58 -56.22
C ALA A 11 -27.92 14.39 -55.69
N ARG A 12 -27.78 13.18 -56.27
CA ARG A 12 -28.57 12.01 -55.85
C ARG A 12 -27.95 11.17 -54.73
N VAL A 13 -26.65 11.27 -54.49
CA VAL A 13 -25.98 10.47 -53.44
C VAL A 13 -25.97 11.16 -52.07
N ARG A 14 -26.07 12.50 -52.01
CA ARG A 14 -26.04 13.24 -50.73
C ARG A 14 -27.40 13.33 -50.00
N ARG A 15 -28.51 12.90 -50.60
CA ARG A 15 -29.85 12.92 -49.96
C ARG A 15 -30.22 11.68 -49.16
N ALA A 16 -29.48 10.57 -49.29
CA ALA A 16 -29.79 9.32 -48.58
C ALA A 16 -29.15 9.22 -47.17
N VAL A 17 -28.04 9.93 -46.93
CA VAL A 17 -27.28 9.79 -45.67
C VAL A 17 -27.88 10.60 -44.52
N ARG A 18 -28.56 11.74 -44.79
CA ARG A 18 -29.20 12.56 -43.75
C ARG A 18 -30.51 12.00 -43.17
N ARG A 19 -31.09 10.94 -43.76
CA ARG A 19 -32.35 10.38 -43.26
C ARG A 19 -32.16 9.31 -42.19
N ARG A 20 -30.98 8.67 -42.11
CA ARG A 20 -30.72 7.63 -41.11
C ARG A 20 -30.41 8.22 -39.73
N ASP A 21 -29.69 9.34 -39.66
CA ASP A 21 -29.34 9.94 -38.35
C ASP A 21 -30.52 10.64 -37.67
N VAL A 22 -31.43 11.25 -38.45
CA VAL A 22 -32.66 11.85 -37.91
C VAL A 22 -33.63 10.79 -37.39
N ALA A 23 -33.68 9.61 -38.02
CA ALA A 23 -34.50 8.49 -37.55
C ALA A 23 -33.97 7.89 -36.24
N VAL A 24 -32.66 7.82 -36.05
CA VAL A 24 -32.04 7.29 -34.82
C VAL A 24 -32.24 8.26 -33.65
N VAL A 25 -32.11 9.57 -33.86
CA VAL A 25 -32.37 10.57 -32.80
C VAL A 25 -33.87 10.61 -32.44
N ALA A 26 -34.77 10.46 -33.41
CA ALA A 26 -36.20 10.40 -33.14
C ALA A 26 -36.60 9.18 -32.30
N VAL A 27 -35.98 8.01 -32.53
CA VAL A 27 -36.24 6.79 -31.72
C VAL A 27 -35.68 6.95 -30.30
N VAL A 28 -34.50 7.55 -30.12
CA VAL A 28 -33.92 7.77 -28.76
C VAL A 28 -34.76 8.78 -27.97
N VAL A 29 -35.29 9.83 -28.61
CA VAL A 29 -36.18 10.79 -27.94
C VAL A 29 -37.56 10.19 -27.67
N LEU A 30 -38.08 9.30 -28.53
CA LEU A 30 -39.35 8.61 -28.28
C LEU A 30 -39.24 7.58 -27.15
N VAL A 31 -38.10 6.89 -27.03
CA VAL A 31 -37.83 5.98 -25.91
C VAL A 31 -37.61 6.77 -24.62
N ALA A 32 -36.95 7.93 -24.66
CA ALA A 32 -36.83 8.82 -23.51
C ALA A 32 -38.19 9.44 -23.10
N ALA A 33 -39.08 9.72 -24.06
CA ALA A 33 -40.44 10.21 -23.78
C ALA A 33 -41.36 9.10 -23.26
N LEU A 34 -41.20 7.84 -23.71
CA LEU A 34 -41.92 6.69 -23.16
C LEU A 34 -41.44 6.30 -21.75
N VAL A 35 -40.20 6.63 -21.38
CA VAL A 35 -39.69 6.46 -20.01
C VAL A 35 -39.95 7.70 -19.14
N GLY A 36 -40.23 8.87 -19.75
CA GLY A 36 -40.38 10.16 -19.07
C GLY A 36 -41.81 10.67 -18.85
N VAL A 37 -42.84 10.02 -19.42
CA VAL A 37 -44.25 10.38 -19.17
C VAL A 37 -44.93 9.30 -18.32
N GLY A 38 -44.44 9.18 -17.09
CA GLY A 38 -45.22 8.62 -15.99
C GLY A 38 -46.10 9.72 -15.44
N THR A 39 -47.34 9.74 -15.89
CA THR A 39 -48.45 10.57 -15.43
C THR A 39 -48.50 10.64 -13.89
N GLY A 40 -48.88 11.82 -13.38
CA GLY A 40 -49.29 11.98 -11.99
C GLY A 40 -50.51 11.10 -11.70
N GLY A 41 -50.25 9.86 -11.30
CA GLY A 41 -51.21 8.99 -10.66
C GLY A 41 -51.06 9.15 -9.17
N THR A 42 -52.17 9.40 -8.48
CA THR A 42 -52.29 9.17 -7.04
C THR A 42 -51.97 7.70 -6.76
N LEU A 43 -50.72 7.40 -6.45
CA LEU A 43 -50.31 6.06 -6.05
C LEU A 43 -50.80 5.84 -4.62
N ALA A 44 -51.96 5.19 -4.54
CA ALA A 44 -52.34 4.45 -3.34
C ALA A 44 -51.14 3.61 -2.88
N LEU A 45 -50.88 3.63 -1.57
CA LEU A 45 -49.82 2.90 -0.87
C LEU A 45 -49.99 1.38 -1.02
N TRP A 46 -49.79 0.85 -2.22
CA TRP A 46 -49.56 -0.56 -2.45
C TRP A 46 -48.07 -0.70 -2.72
N ARG A 47 -47.37 -1.45 -1.87
CA ARG A 47 -45.96 -1.78 -2.06
C ARG A 47 -45.80 -2.49 -3.41
N VAL A 48 -45.52 -1.76 -4.46
CA VAL A 48 -45.14 -2.36 -5.74
C VAL A 48 -43.66 -2.77 -5.62
N SER A 49 -43.43 -4.04 -5.32
CA SER A 49 -42.10 -4.65 -5.47
C SER A 49 -41.88 -4.99 -6.94
N VAL A 50 -41.06 -4.21 -7.63
CA VAL A 50 -40.64 -4.55 -9.00
C VAL A 50 -39.36 -5.38 -8.92
N THR A 51 -39.45 -6.67 -9.26
CA THR A 51 -38.29 -7.54 -9.45
C THR A 51 -37.75 -7.35 -10.87
N GLY A 52 -36.64 -6.62 -10.99
CA GLY A 52 -35.90 -6.46 -12.24
C GLY A 52 -34.49 -7.04 -12.10
N THR A 53 -34.04 -7.81 -13.10
CA THR A 53 -32.62 -8.18 -13.24
C THR A 53 -31.83 -6.98 -13.79
N GLN A 54 -31.45 -6.06 -12.91
CA GLN A 54 -30.51 -4.99 -13.23
C GLN A 54 -29.08 -5.56 -13.25
N ARG A 55 -28.40 -5.55 -14.40
CA ARG A 55 -26.94 -5.76 -14.45
C ARG A 55 -26.28 -4.45 -14.01
N MET A 56 -25.94 -4.34 -12.72
CA MET A 56 -25.13 -3.22 -12.23
C MET A 56 -23.75 -3.25 -12.90
N PRO A 57 -23.29 -2.14 -13.52
CA PRO A 57 -21.93 -2.03 -14.01
C PRO A 57 -20.97 -2.37 -12.88
N VAL A 58 -20.11 -3.36 -13.11
CA VAL A 58 -19.16 -3.76 -12.08
C VAL A 58 -18.05 -2.73 -12.08
N GLY A 59 -18.03 -1.88 -11.06
CA GLY A 59 -17.02 -0.84 -10.88
C GLY A 59 -15.59 -1.42 -10.86
N VAL A 60 -14.62 -0.57 -11.18
CA VAL A 60 -13.20 -0.94 -11.24
C VAL A 60 -12.63 -1.12 -9.83
N THR A 61 -11.65 -2.01 -9.67
CA THR A 61 -10.85 -2.11 -8.45
C THR A 61 -9.36 -2.11 -8.76
N VAL A 62 -8.60 -1.32 -8.01
CA VAL A 62 -7.13 -1.19 -8.12
C VAL A 62 -6.53 -1.24 -6.73
N PHE A 63 -5.44 -2.00 -6.59
CA PHE A 63 -4.65 -2.05 -5.37
C PHE A 63 -3.16 -2.12 -5.72
N GLY A 64 -2.39 -1.19 -5.18
CA GLY A 64 -0.94 -1.18 -5.28
C GLY A 64 -0.29 -0.77 -3.97
N ALA A 65 0.88 -1.31 -3.72
CA ALA A 65 1.66 -1.01 -2.53
C ALA A 65 3.16 -1.00 -2.85
N GLY A 66 3.95 -0.24 -2.11
CA GLY A 66 5.40 -0.21 -2.29
C GLY A 66 6.03 1.09 -1.80
N ALA A 67 7.13 1.48 -2.45
CA ALA A 67 7.79 2.75 -2.16
C ALA A 67 6.90 3.94 -2.56
N PRO A 68 6.97 5.07 -1.83
CA PRO A 68 6.25 6.28 -2.19
C PRO A 68 6.56 6.73 -3.63
N GLY A 69 5.51 7.08 -4.38
CA GLY A 69 5.62 7.50 -5.77
C GLY A 69 5.82 6.35 -6.78
N SER A 70 6.09 5.12 -6.32
CA SER A 70 6.27 3.95 -7.19
C SER A 70 5.63 2.69 -6.58
N PRO A 71 4.30 2.68 -6.34
CA PRO A 71 3.61 1.48 -5.87
C PRO A 71 3.57 0.42 -6.96
N VAL A 72 3.83 -0.84 -6.58
CA VAL A 72 3.63 -2.00 -7.45
C VAL A 72 2.17 -2.42 -7.34
N PHE A 73 1.48 -2.56 -8.47
CA PHE A 73 0.08 -2.98 -8.50
C PHE A 73 -0.01 -4.50 -8.57
N ALA A 74 -0.94 -5.09 -7.81
CA ALA A 74 -1.12 -6.54 -7.68
C ALA A 74 -1.41 -7.27 -9.02
N THR A 75 -1.63 -6.54 -10.11
CA THR A 75 -2.11 -7.06 -11.39
C THR A 75 -1.44 -6.43 -12.61
N THR A 76 -0.24 -5.85 -12.45
CA THR A 76 0.54 -5.13 -13.49
C THR A 76 -0.09 -5.18 -14.90
N SER A 77 -0.88 -4.14 -15.20
CA SER A 77 -1.59 -3.76 -16.44
C SER A 77 -3.11 -3.97 -16.53
N THR A 78 -3.75 -4.79 -15.68
CA THR A 78 -5.22 -4.94 -15.72
C THR A 78 -5.86 -4.61 -14.38
N PRO A 79 -6.89 -3.75 -14.33
CA PRO A 79 -7.67 -3.58 -13.11
C PRO A 79 -8.21 -4.93 -12.63
N LEU A 80 -8.27 -5.12 -11.31
CA LEU A 80 -8.84 -6.33 -10.73
C LEU A 80 -10.29 -6.45 -11.21
N ASP A 81 -10.58 -7.53 -11.93
CA ASP A 81 -11.91 -7.77 -12.44
C ASP A 81 -12.89 -8.16 -11.32
N ALA A 82 -14.12 -8.43 -11.73
CA ALA A 82 -15.18 -8.67 -10.79
C ALA A 82 -15.01 -9.89 -9.88
N SER A 83 -14.20 -10.85 -10.34
CA SER A 83 -14.06 -12.20 -9.83
C SER A 83 -12.80 -12.38 -8.97
N ARG A 84 -11.79 -11.52 -9.13
CA ARG A 84 -10.59 -11.50 -8.27
C ARG A 84 -10.85 -10.72 -7.00
N ASN A 85 -11.40 -11.41 -6.00
CA ASN A 85 -11.75 -10.80 -4.72
C ASN A 85 -10.58 -10.73 -3.72
N ARG A 86 -9.40 -11.25 -4.05
CA ARG A 86 -8.21 -11.24 -3.19
C ARG A 86 -6.93 -11.14 -4.00
N GLY A 87 -5.88 -10.63 -3.36
CA GLY A 87 -4.52 -10.66 -3.90
C GLY A 87 -3.51 -10.11 -2.90
N SER A 88 -2.24 -10.12 -3.28
CA SER A 88 -1.16 -9.61 -2.45
C SER A 88 -0.13 -8.83 -3.27
N VAL A 89 0.50 -7.85 -2.63
CA VAL A 89 1.67 -7.13 -3.14
C VAL A 89 2.78 -7.26 -2.12
N THR A 90 3.97 -7.66 -2.55
CA THR A 90 5.13 -7.77 -1.67
C THR A 90 6.14 -6.69 -2.02
N TYR A 91 6.58 -5.96 -0.99
CA TYR A 91 7.63 -4.96 -1.07
C TYR A 91 8.89 -5.50 -0.39
N THR A 92 10.02 -5.45 -1.10
CA THR A 92 11.31 -5.85 -0.55
C THR A 92 11.99 -4.66 0.11
N ILE A 93 12.45 -4.84 1.35
CA ILE A 93 13.18 -3.80 2.06
C ILE A 93 14.55 -3.59 1.38
N PRO A 94 14.94 -2.35 1.04
CA PRO A 94 16.21 -2.09 0.38
C PRO A 94 17.41 -2.47 1.26
N ALA A 95 18.41 -3.14 0.69
CA ALA A 95 19.63 -3.54 1.41
C ALA A 95 20.40 -2.35 2.03
N ALA A 96 20.29 -1.16 1.44
CA ALA A 96 20.87 0.06 1.99
C ALA A 96 20.32 0.40 3.39
N ALA A 97 19.07 0.02 3.69
CA ALA A 97 18.48 0.22 5.01
C ALA A 97 19.21 -0.59 6.08
N THR A 98 19.69 -1.80 5.75
CA THR A 98 20.47 -2.65 6.65
C THR A 98 21.79 -1.99 7.04
N THR A 99 22.50 -1.38 6.09
CA THR A 99 23.77 -0.69 6.37
C THR A 99 23.56 0.46 7.35
N THR A 100 22.52 1.27 7.14
CA THR A 100 22.15 2.38 8.04
C THR A 100 21.72 1.88 9.42
N LEU A 101 20.97 0.77 9.47
CA LEU A 101 20.50 0.17 10.71
C LEU A 101 21.66 -0.42 11.54
N TYR A 102 22.59 -1.11 10.89
CA TYR A 102 23.75 -1.69 11.58
C TYR A 102 24.74 -0.62 12.06
N ASN A 103 24.90 0.45 11.29
CA ASN A 103 25.75 1.61 11.61
C ASN A 103 27.16 1.21 12.09
N GLY A 104 27.77 0.22 11.43
CA GLY A 104 29.10 -0.30 11.79
C GLY A 104 29.21 -0.85 13.22
N ASN A 105 28.10 -1.26 13.83
CA ASN A 105 28.03 -1.67 15.24
C ASN A 105 28.44 -0.57 16.24
N SER A 106 28.21 0.70 15.89
CA SER A 106 28.39 1.87 16.77
C SER A 106 27.67 1.68 18.11
N LEU A 107 28.22 2.21 19.20
CA LEU A 107 27.65 2.10 20.56
C LEU A 107 26.23 2.65 20.68
N SER A 108 25.89 3.68 19.90
CA SER A 108 24.54 4.24 19.84
C SER A 108 23.57 3.41 19.00
N GLY A 109 24.07 2.36 18.35
CA GLY A 109 23.31 1.58 17.37
C GLY A 109 22.98 2.37 16.11
N GLY A 110 21.93 1.94 15.43
CA GLY A 110 21.39 2.61 14.26
C GLY A 110 19.87 2.55 14.23
N ALA A 111 19.27 3.44 13.46
CA ALA A 111 17.83 3.47 13.24
C ALA A 111 17.54 3.81 11.79
N VAL A 112 16.51 3.20 11.23
CA VAL A 112 16.06 3.47 9.87
C VAL A 112 14.53 3.56 9.84
N ALA A 113 14.02 4.47 9.02
CA ALA A 113 12.60 4.63 8.74
C ALA A 113 12.37 4.38 7.25
N ILE A 114 11.51 3.43 6.93
CA ILE A 114 11.20 3.01 5.56
C ILE A 114 9.76 3.41 5.27
N PRO A 115 9.54 4.44 4.44
CA PRO A 115 8.20 4.84 4.06
C PRO A 115 7.60 3.86 3.06
N LEU A 116 6.31 3.58 3.22
CA LEU A 116 5.52 2.71 2.36
C LEU A 116 4.24 3.45 1.97
N GLN A 117 3.81 3.30 0.72
CA GLN A 117 2.57 3.85 0.20
C GLN A 117 1.66 2.72 -0.26
N VAL A 118 0.39 2.80 0.13
CA VAL A 118 -0.70 2.00 -0.44
C VAL A 118 -1.57 2.94 -1.26
N ARG A 119 -1.79 2.58 -2.52
CA ARG A 119 -2.69 3.29 -3.43
C ARG A 119 -3.82 2.35 -3.85
N SER A 120 -5.05 2.75 -3.57
CA SER A 120 -6.23 1.90 -3.82
C SER A 120 -7.38 2.67 -4.46
N LEU A 121 -8.19 1.96 -5.25
CA LEU A 121 -9.44 2.48 -5.81
C LEU A 121 -10.47 1.35 -5.82
N ALA A 122 -11.68 1.59 -5.33
CA ALA A 122 -12.80 0.67 -5.49
C ALA A 122 -14.05 1.45 -5.90
N GLN A 123 -14.75 0.98 -6.93
CA GLN A 123 -15.96 1.61 -7.46
C GLN A 123 -17.18 0.69 -7.36
N GLY A 124 -18.37 1.30 -7.40
CA GLY A 124 -19.64 0.62 -7.21
C GLY A 124 -19.83 0.21 -5.75
N HIS A 125 -20.55 -0.90 -5.53
CA HIS A 125 -20.80 -1.48 -4.21
C HIS A 125 -19.66 -2.41 -3.74
N ARG A 126 -18.41 -1.96 -3.90
CA ARG A 126 -17.21 -2.76 -3.58
C ARG A 126 -16.43 -2.12 -2.46
N GLY A 127 -16.39 -2.79 -1.32
CA GLY A 127 -15.44 -2.49 -0.26
C GLY A 127 -14.09 -3.11 -0.57
N LEU A 128 -13.04 -2.52 0.00
CA LEU A 128 -11.67 -3.01 -0.06
C LEU A 128 -11.04 -2.86 1.32
N ALA A 129 -10.56 -3.99 1.85
CA ALA A 129 -9.78 -4.05 3.08
C ALA A 129 -8.46 -4.76 2.81
N TYR A 130 -7.41 -4.37 3.54
CA TYR A 130 -6.12 -5.05 3.47
C TYR A 130 -5.47 -5.17 4.84
N THR A 131 -4.48 -6.06 4.90
CA THR A 131 -3.62 -6.32 6.05
C THR A 131 -2.16 -6.25 5.62
N LEU A 132 -1.29 -5.83 6.54
CA LEU A 132 0.16 -5.90 6.38
C LEU A 132 0.74 -7.05 7.19
N THR A 133 1.77 -7.66 6.65
CA THR A 133 2.67 -8.56 7.39
C THR A 133 4.10 -8.12 7.10
N VAL A 134 4.90 -8.02 8.15
CA VAL A 134 6.32 -7.64 8.08
C VAL A 134 7.14 -8.87 8.41
N ASP A 135 8.00 -9.28 7.48
CA ASP A 135 8.97 -10.35 7.68
C ASP A 135 10.37 -9.75 7.76
N THR A 136 10.92 -9.80 8.97
CA THR A 136 12.25 -9.29 9.32
C THR A 136 13.07 -10.35 10.05
N ALA A 137 12.83 -11.63 9.80
CA ALA A 137 13.48 -12.71 10.54
C ALA A 137 14.98 -12.81 10.25
N GLY A 138 15.79 -12.91 11.31
CA GLY A 138 17.25 -13.07 11.23
C GLY A 138 18.01 -11.79 10.90
N GLY A 139 19.35 -11.87 10.91
CA GLY A 139 20.21 -10.74 10.62
C GLY A 139 20.11 -9.58 11.62
N VAL A 140 20.46 -8.38 11.15
CA VAL A 140 20.40 -7.13 11.93
C VAL A 140 18.94 -6.76 12.18
N PHE A 141 18.06 -6.89 11.19
CA PHE A 141 16.64 -6.56 11.36
C PHE A 141 15.95 -7.48 12.37
N GLY A 142 16.25 -8.78 12.36
CA GLY A 142 15.71 -9.73 13.33
C GLY A 142 16.27 -9.56 14.74
N ALA A 143 17.42 -8.90 14.88
CA ALA A 143 17.98 -8.47 16.17
C ALA A 143 17.55 -7.06 16.58
N SER A 144 16.73 -6.38 15.77
CA SER A 144 16.28 -5.01 15.99
C SER A 144 14.86 -4.96 16.52
N GLN A 145 14.51 -3.87 17.19
CA GLN A 145 13.11 -3.56 17.46
C GLN A 145 12.48 -2.96 16.20
N VAL A 146 11.48 -3.65 15.65
CA VAL A 146 10.76 -3.23 14.45
C VAL A 146 9.33 -2.87 14.79
N SER A 147 8.92 -1.64 14.49
CA SER A 147 7.58 -1.13 14.71
C SER A 147 7.03 -0.50 13.43
N THR A 148 5.74 -0.68 13.18
CA THR A 148 5.06 -0.07 12.03
C THR A 148 4.08 0.98 12.51
N TYR A 149 4.05 2.14 11.85
CA TYR A 149 3.18 3.26 12.16
C TYR A 149 2.37 3.66 10.93
N ARG A 150 1.14 4.13 11.12
CA ARG A 150 0.37 4.80 10.07
C ARG A 150 0.69 6.29 10.12
N VAL A 151 1.01 6.89 8.98
CA VAL A 151 1.46 8.28 8.90
C VAL A 151 0.64 9.06 7.87
N ALA A 152 0.58 10.38 8.00
CA ALA A 152 -0.20 11.23 7.11
C ALA A 152 0.44 11.37 5.71
N SER A 153 1.76 11.21 5.60
CA SER A 153 2.50 11.34 4.35
C SER A 153 3.83 10.57 4.44
N ALA A 154 4.45 10.31 3.29
CA ALA A 154 5.78 9.71 3.25
C ALA A 154 6.84 10.53 4.01
N ALA A 155 6.74 11.86 4.01
CA ALA A 155 7.68 12.75 4.70
C ALA A 155 7.56 12.67 6.24
N ALA A 156 6.39 12.27 6.75
CA ALA A 156 6.19 12.04 8.18
C ALA A 156 6.80 10.72 8.67
N CYS A 157 7.32 9.89 7.76
CA CYS A 157 8.03 8.67 8.13
C CYS A 157 9.47 9.00 8.55
N THR A 158 9.70 9.10 9.86
CA THR A 158 10.99 9.44 10.43
C THR A 158 11.38 8.46 11.54
N THR A 159 12.67 8.43 11.86
CA THR A 159 13.20 7.67 13.00
C THR A 159 12.85 8.28 14.36
N SER A 160 12.07 9.37 14.42
CA SER A 160 11.58 9.96 15.66
C SER A 160 10.21 9.40 16.09
N LEU A 161 9.56 8.59 15.24
CA LEU A 161 8.31 7.92 15.61
C LEU A 161 8.56 6.93 16.76
N THR A 162 7.77 7.07 17.81
CA THR A 162 7.84 6.27 19.04
C THR A 162 6.44 5.92 19.51
N GLY A 163 6.33 5.02 20.48
CA GLY A 163 5.05 4.55 21.02
C GLY A 163 4.57 3.25 20.38
N ALA A 164 3.33 2.87 20.70
CA ALA A 164 2.71 1.65 20.22
C ALA A 164 2.57 1.66 18.69
N GLY A 165 2.88 0.53 18.06
CA GLY A 165 2.68 0.35 16.62
C GLY A 165 1.20 0.48 16.23
N ALA A 166 0.96 0.82 14.98
CA ALA A 166 -0.38 0.85 14.42
C ALA A 166 -0.91 -0.58 14.19
N THR A 167 -2.23 -0.73 14.24
CA THR A 167 -2.90 -1.95 13.76
C THR A 167 -2.56 -2.18 12.30
N LEU A 168 -2.06 -3.37 11.95
CA LEU A 168 -1.61 -3.72 10.59
C LEU A 168 -2.77 -4.06 9.64
N ALA A 169 -3.82 -3.25 9.65
CA ALA A 169 -5.00 -3.40 8.79
C ALA A 169 -5.62 -2.05 8.46
N SER A 170 -6.22 -1.92 7.29
CA SER A 170 -7.03 -0.76 6.91
C SER A 170 -8.15 -1.14 5.94
N THR A 171 -9.22 -0.35 5.97
CA THR A 171 -10.38 -0.47 5.08
C THR A 171 -10.62 0.88 4.39
N PRO A 172 -9.82 1.24 3.38
CA PRO A 172 -9.93 2.54 2.70
C PRO A 172 -11.24 2.70 1.93
N TRP A 173 -11.87 1.60 1.50
CA TRP A 173 -13.13 1.62 0.78
C TRP A 173 -14.18 0.78 1.50
N THR A 174 -15.30 1.41 1.86
CA THR A 174 -16.48 0.70 2.35
C THR A 174 -17.28 0.15 1.17
N SER A 175 -18.25 -0.73 1.43
CA SER A 175 -19.12 -1.29 0.38
C SER A 175 -20.29 -0.36 -0.03
N ALA A 176 -20.32 0.87 0.47
CA ALA A 176 -21.25 1.89 0.00
C ALA A 176 -21.00 2.19 -1.49
N TYR A 177 -22.05 2.54 -2.23
CA TYR A 177 -21.90 2.89 -3.63
C TYR A 177 -20.98 4.11 -3.79
N THR A 178 -19.98 3.99 -4.64
CA THR A 178 -19.15 5.14 -5.06
C THR A 178 -18.83 5.09 -6.55
N ALA A 179 -18.95 6.23 -7.21
CA ALA A 179 -18.50 6.44 -8.58
C ALA A 179 -17.17 7.23 -8.64
N SER A 180 -16.50 7.42 -7.49
CA SER A 180 -15.25 8.17 -7.42
C SER A 180 -14.20 7.55 -8.35
N THR A 181 -13.47 8.40 -9.06
CA THR A 181 -12.30 8.02 -9.86
C THR A 181 -10.98 8.39 -9.16
N THR A 182 -11.06 9.02 -7.98
CA THR A 182 -9.90 9.47 -7.22
C THR A 182 -9.39 8.32 -6.34
N PRO A 183 -8.15 7.83 -6.54
CA PRO A 183 -7.56 6.82 -5.66
C PRO A 183 -7.36 7.35 -4.24
N SER A 184 -7.46 6.46 -3.26
CA SER A 184 -7.06 6.71 -1.87
C SER A 184 -5.60 6.33 -1.71
N ASP A 185 -4.81 7.28 -1.18
CA ASP A 185 -3.43 7.07 -0.79
C ASP A 185 -3.34 6.98 0.74
N GLU A 186 -2.72 5.92 1.23
CA GLU A 186 -2.41 5.73 2.64
C GLU A 186 -0.91 5.49 2.80
N TYR A 187 -0.34 5.99 3.88
CA TYR A 187 1.09 5.89 4.14
C TYR A 187 1.36 5.14 5.44
N TRP A 188 2.34 4.24 5.37
CA TRP A 188 2.87 3.49 6.50
C TRP A 188 4.35 3.80 6.65
N CYS A 189 4.85 3.70 7.87
CA CYS A 189 6.24 3.87 8.19
C CYS A 189 6.73 2.69 9.00
N LEU A 190 7.68 1.95 8.44
CA LEU A 190 8.37 0.88 9.14
C LEU A 190 9.63 1.45 9.78
N VAL A 191 9.70 1.45 11.11
CA VAL A 191 10.85 1.95 11.86
C VAL A 191 11.56 0.77 12.52
N ALA A 192 12.84 0.60 12.21
CA ALA A 192 13.71 -0.37 12.84
C ALA A 192 14.77 0.34 13.68
N ARG A 193 15.04 -0.17 14.88
CA ARG A 193 16.06 0.33 15.80
C ARG A 193 16.93 -0.81 16.28
N TYR A 194 18.22 -0.73 15.99
CA TYR A 194 19.20 -1.70 16.41
C TYR A 194 19.94 -1.20 17.64
N VAL A 195 19.98 -2.04 18.69
CA VAL A 195 20.81 -1.80 19.87
C VAL A 195 21.88 -2.90 19.93
N PRO A 196 23.18 -2.55 19.78
CA PRO A 196 24.25 -3.52 19.82
C PRO A 196 24.29 -4.27 21.15
N THR A 197 24.47 -5.58 21.08
CA THR A 197 24.71 -6.40 22.27
C THR A 197 26.22 -6.51 22.52
N ARG A 198 26.66 -6.08 23.70
CA ARG A 198 28.04 -6.19 24.16
C ARG A 198 28.11 -6.74 25.57
N TRP A 199 29.18 -7.47 25.85
CA TRP A 199 29.53 -7.97 27.16
C TRP A 199 30.95 -7.55 27.47
N THR A 200 31.15 -6.97 28.64
CA THR A 200 32.47 -6.55 29.10
C THR A 200 32.75 -7.27 30.40
N HIS A 201 33.89 -7.94 30.47
CA HIS A 201 34.37 -8.58 31.69
C HIS A 201 35.70 -7.95 32.08
N THR A 202 35.80 -7.52 33.34
CA THR A 202 37.01 -6.95 33.90
C THR A 202 37.50 -7.86 35.01
N ASP A 203 38.69 -8.40 34.83
CA ASP A 203 39.39 -9.16 35.85
C ASP A 203 40.39 -8.23 36.55
N THR A 204 40.54 -8.41 37.86
CA THR A 204 41.56 -7.69 38.63
C THR A 204 42.38 -8.70 39.43
N ALA A 205 43.70 -8.67 39.25
CA ALA A 205 44.66 -9.42 40.07
C ALA A 205 45.28 -8.46 41.09
N GLN A 206 45.25 -8.85 42.36
CA GLN A 206 45.93 -8.16 43.46
C GLN A 206 47.13 -8.97 43.90
N VAL A 207 48.30 -8.36 43.95
CA VAL A 207 49.55 -8.98 44.42
C VAL A 207 49.94 -8.34 45.75
N THR A 208 50.19 -9.19 46.74
CA THR A 208 50.79 -8.80 48.02
C THR A 208 52.12 -9.52 48.15
N ALA A 209 53.20 -8.79 48.41
CA ALA A 209 54.54 -9.33 48.58
C ALA A 209 55.11 -8.92 49.93
N THR A 210 55.73 -9.85 50.65
CA THR A 210 56.37 -9.60 51.95
C THR A 210 57.88 -9.79 51.83
N GLY A 211 58.65 -8.78 52.25
CA GLY A 211 60.11 -8.81 52.23
C GLY A 211 60.73 -8.31 53.54
N PRO A 212 62.08 -8.32 53.64
CA PRO A 212 62.79 -7.95 54.87
C PRO A 212 62.51 -6.51 55.35
N ALA A 213 62.10 -5.62 54.44
CA ALA A 213 61.78 -4.22 54.72
C ALA A 213 60.28 -3.97 55.05
N GLY A 214 59.43 -5.01 55.03
CA GLY A 214 57.99 -4.92 55.28
C GLY A 214 57.12 -5.59 54.21
N THR A 215 55.80 -5.48 54.36
CA THR A 215 54.80 -5.97 53.39
C THR A 215 54.42 -4.86 52.41
N VAL A 216 54.54 -5.11 51.11
CA VAL A 216 53.95 -4.30 50.06
C VAL A 216 52.62 -4.93 49.67
N SER A 217 51.52 -4.27 50.00
CA SER A 217 50.16 -4.65 49.64
C SER A 217 49.56 -3.63 48.67
N GLY A 218 48.72 -4.08 47.73
CA GLY A 218 47.90 -3.20 46.91
C GLY A 218 48.41 -2.95 45.48
N ALA A 219 49.45 -3.66 45.03
CA ALA A 219 49.77 -3.70 43.61
C ALA A 219 48.65 -4.45 42.87
N SER A 220 47.95 -3.79 41.96
CA SER A 220 46.87 -4.40 41.18
C SER A 220 47.13 -4.28 39.69
N SER A 221 46.73 -5.31 38.95
CA SER A 221 46.67 -5.29 37.50
C SER A 221 45.24 -5.64 37.08
N ALA A 222 44.69 -4.87 36.15
CA ALA A 222 43.36 -5.11 35.62
C ALA A 222 43.46 -5.37 34.12
N TRP A 223 42.70 -6.33 33.62
CA TRP A 223 42.51 -6.53 32.19
C TRP A 223 41.01 -6.64 31.86
N THR A 224 40.65 -6.13 30.69
CA THR A 224 39.25 -6.04 30.26
C THR A 224 39.08 -6.80 28.95
N ALA A 225 38.18 -7.79 28.95
CA ALA A 225 37.71 -8.47 27.75
C ALA A 225 36.38 -7.87 27.30
N THR A 226 36.25 -7.50 26.03
CA THR A 226 34.98 -7.04 25.43
C THR A 226 34.57 -8.01 24.34
N ALA A 227 33.38 -8.59 24.47
CA ALA A 227 32.72 -9.39 23.44
C ALA A 227 31.55 -8.60 22.85
N ALA A 228 31.35 -8.70 21.55
CA ALA A 228 30.24 -8.06 20.85
C ALA A 228 29.65 -9.03 19.84
N ARG A 229 28.32 -8.97 19.68
CA ARG A 229 27.68 -9.62 18.53
C ARG A 229 27.89 -8.73 17.31
N THR A 230 28.36 -9.33 16.22
CA THR A 230 28.57 -8.66 14.93
C THR A 230 27.78 -9.34 13.84
N PHE A 231 27.30 -8.57 12.87
CA PHE A 231 26.59 -9.09 11.70
C PHE A 231 27.39 -8.79 10.43
N VAL A 232 27.29 -9.68 9.46
CA VAL A 232 27.85 -9.47 8.13
C VAL A 232 26.72 -8.89 7.27
N VAL A 233 26.76 -7.56 7.03
CA VAL A 233 25.69 -6.84 6.30
C VAL A 233 25.45 -7.42 4.90
N ALA A 234 26.49 -7.89 4.23
CA ALA A 234 26.39 -8.53 2.92
C ALA A 234 25.67 -9.89 2.95
N ALA A 235 25.57 -10.53 4.12
CA ALA A 235 24.87 -11.79 4.33
C ALA A 235 23.50 -11.59 5.00
N GLU A 236 22.99 -10.35 5.04
CA GLU A 236 21.67 -10.08 5.57
C GLU A 236 20.58 -10.80 4.75
N PRO A 237 19.61 -11.47 5.39
CA PRO A 237 18.46 -12.03 4.69
C PRO A 237 17.64 -10.97 3.95
N VAL A 238 16.87 -11.41 2.97
CA VAL A 238 15.91 -10.54 2.29
C VAL A 238 14.68 -10.37 3.17
N HIS A 239 14.41 -9.13 3.58
CA HIS A 239 13.26 -8.77 4.40
C HIS A 239 12.14 -8.20 3.54
N THR A 240 10.89 -8.47 3.90
CA THR A 240 9.74 -8.08 3.07
C THR A 240 8.57 -7.55 3.87
N VAL A 241 7.75 -6.75 3.21
CA VAL A 241 6.44 -6.31 3.71
C VAL A 241 5.39 -6.75 2.70
N THR A 242 4.45 -7.59 3.13
CA THR A 242 3.39 -8.12 2.29
C THR A 242 2.06 -7.47 2.64
N PHE A 243 1.41 -6.93 1.61
CA PHE A 243 0.10 -6.30 1.69
C PHE A 243 -0.92 -7.26 1.08
N THR A 244 -1.76 -7.86 1.90
CA THR A 244 -2.82 -8.77 1.44
C THR A 244 -4.15 -8.05 1.46
N PHE A 245 -4.78 -7.90 0.30
CA PHE A 245 -6.07 -7.20 0.18
C PHE A 245 -7.20 -8.18 -0.19
N THR A 246 -8.41 -7.75 0.15
CA THR A 246 -9.66 -8.45 -0.14
C THR A 246 -10.72 -7.44 -0.52
N THR A 247 -11.57 -7.79 -1.47
CA THR A 247 -12.76 -7.00 -1.81
C THR A 247 -14.00 -7.70 -1.26
N PHE A 248 -14.98 -6.90 -0.87
CA PHE A 248 -16.22 -7.39 -0.29
C PHE A 248 -17.41 -6.54 -0.74
N ARG A 249 -18.63 -7.04 -0.52
CA ARG A 249 -19.88 -6.31 -0.74
C ARG A 249 -20.70 -6.40 0.54
N THR A 250 -21.56 -5.42 0.79
CA THR A 250 -22.67 -5.61 1.74
C THR A 250 -23.55 -6.73 1.22
N THR A 251 -23.77 -7.74 2.04
CA THR A 251 -24.85 -8.70 1.78
C THR A 251 -26.17 -7.94 1.76
N PRO A 252 -27.02 -8.14 0.75
CA PRO A 252 -28.35 -7.53 0.70
C PRO A 252 -29.22 -7.96 1.89
#